data_AF-A0AAU3GEM4-F1
#
_entry.id   AF-A0AAU3GEM4-F1
#
_cell.length_a   1.000
_cell.length_b   1.000
_cell.length_c   1.000
_cell.angle_alpha   90.00
_cell.angle_beta   90.00
_cell.angle_gamma   90.00
#
_symmetry.space_group_name_H-M   'P 1'
#
loop_
_entity.id
_entity.type
_entity.pdbx_description
1 polymer ?
#
loop_
_entity_poly.entity_id
_entity_poly.type
_entity_poly.pdbx_seq_one_letter_code
_entity_poly.pdbx_strand_id
1 'polypeptide(L)'
;MPYAMITFRIKPGHEEELTELFGGAPPLESPVVTDEDGQETARLLGTGVFVKDDVLVRLVHYEGDFAGIARHLAGQRHVHIIEDKIVPFLADARDTATSEGFAAFFRNSMMRCVTQSSSETHPTRL
;
A
#
# COMPACT_ATOMS: atom_id res chain seq x y z
N MET A 1 9.26 10.72 -8.45
CA MET A 1 8.17 9.81 -8.02
C MET A 1 8.74 8.65 -7.21
N PRO A 2 8.50 8.61 -5.89
CA PRO A 2 8.95 7.51 -5.03
C PRO A 2 8.04 6.27 -5.05
N TYR A 3 8.63 5.13 -4.69
CA TYR A 3 7.97 3.87 -4.37
C TYR A 3 7.98 3.61 -2.86
N ALA A 4 6.84 3.18 -2.31
CA ALA A 4 6.72 2.65 -0.98
C ALA A 4 6.29 1.18 -1.04
N MET A 5 6.87 0.35 -0.18
CA MET A 5 6.56 -1.09 -0.11
C MET A 5 6.18 -1.47 1.31
N ILE A 6 5.06 -2.16 1.44
CA ILE A 6 4.53 -2.66 2.71
C ILE A 6 4.52 -4.19 2.63
N THR A 7 5.11 -4.86 3.61
CA THR A 7 5.21 -6.33 3.65
C THR A 7 4.34 -6.95 4.73
N PHE A 8 3.80 -8.12 4.42
CA PHE A 8 2.98 -8.94 5.31
C PHE A 8 3.44 -10.39 5.28
N ARG A 9 3.39 -11.04 6.44
CA ARG A 9 3.54 -12.49 6.54
C ARG A 9 2.19 -13.15 6.40
N ILE A 10 2.07 -14.07 5.46
CA ILE A 10 0.86 -14.84 5.22
C ILE A 10 1.07 -16.29 5.63
N LYS A 11 -0.03 -16.99 5.94
CA LYS A 11 -0.02 -18.43 6.16
C LYS A 11 0.29 -19.13 4.82
N PRO A 12 1.10 -20.19 4.83
CA PRO A 12 1.45 -20.91 3.61
C PRO A 12 0.21 -21.58 3.00
N GLY A 13 0.20 -21.72 1.66
CA GLY A 13 -0.84 -22.46 0.92
C GLY A 13 -2.11 -21.67 0.61
N HIS A 14 -2.13 -20.34 0.79
CA HIS A 14 -3.28 -19.47 0.52
C HIS A 14 -3.08 -18.51 -0.67
N GLU A 15 -2.17 -18.85 -1.58
CA GLU A 15 -1.74 -17.98 -2.68
C GLU A 15 -2.88 -17.75 -3.69
N GLU A 16 -3.69 -18.78 -3.96
CA GLU A 16 -4.84 -18.71 -4.86
C GLU A 16 -5.94 -17.82 -4.26
N GLU A 17 -6.31 -18.02 -2.99
CA GLU A 17 -7.34 -17.21 -2.32
C GLU A 17 -6.94 -15.74 -2.21
N LEU A 18 -5.64 -15.46 -1.97
CA LEU A 18 -5.12 -14.10 -1.98
C LEU A 18 -5.15 -13.51 -3.38
N THR A 19 -4.83 -14.30 -4.41
CA THR A 19 -4.92 -13.86 -5.81
C THR A 19 -6.35 -13.48 -6.17
N GLU A 20 -7.34 -14.28 -5.79
CA GLU A 20 -8.76 -13.96 -6.01
C GLU A 20 -9.21 -12.71 -5.23
N LEU A 21 -8.80 -12.61 -3.96
CA LEU A 21 -9.12 -11.48 -3.09
C LEU A 21 -8.63 -10.15 -3.67
N PHE A 22 -7.37 -10.10 -4.11
CA PHE A 22 -6.76 -8.89 -4.66
C PHE A 22 -7.11 -8.66 -6.14
N GLY A 23 -7.29 -9.72 -6.92
CA GLY A 23 -7.67 -9.65 -8.34
C GLY A 23 -9.09 -9.14 -8.56
N GLY A 24 -10.00 -9.36 -7.60
CA GLY A 24 -11.37 -8.84 -7.62
C GLY A 24 -11.52 -7.42 -7.04
N ALA A 25 -10.44 -6.77 -6.64
CA ALA A 25 -10.52 -5.44 -6.03
C ALA A 25 -10.97 -4.38 -7.06
N PRO A 26 -11.91 -3.49 -6.69
CA PRO A 26 -12.29 -2.39 -7.57
C PRO A 26 -11.12 -1.40 -7.74
N PRO A 27 -11.10 -0.64 -8.85
CA PRO A 27 -10.11 0.42 -9.03
C PRO A 27 -10.23 1.48 -7.93
N LEU A 28 -9.12 2.16 -7.66
CA LEU A 28 -9.05 3.26 -6.69
C LEU A 28 -10.02 4.38 -7.10
N GLU A 29 -10.72 4.94 -6.11
CA GLU A 29 -11.78 5.93 -6.35
C GLU A 29 -11.24 7.30 -6.78
N SER A 30 -10.15 7.77 -6.17
CA SER A 30 -9.48 9.02 -6.56
C SER A 30 -7.97 8.92 -6.34
N PRO A 31 -7.15 9.33 -7.31
CA PRO A 31 -5.70 9.35 -7.16
C PRO A 31 -5.16 10.64 -6.52
N VAL A 32 -5.96 11.70 -6.37
CA VAL A 32 -5.48 13.02 -5.92
C VAL A 32 -5.77 13.23 -4.44
N VAL A 33 -4.77 13.69 -3.69
CA VAL A 33 -4.87 14.08 -2.28
C VAL A 33 -4.77 15.59 -2.19
N THR A 34 -5.77 16.23 -1.57
CA THR A 34 -5.81 17.69 -1.38
C THR A 34 -5.70 18.07 0.10
N ASP A 35 -5.21 19.27 0.37
CA ASP A 35 -5.31 19.91 1.70
C ASP A 35 -6.68 20.57 1.93
N GLU A 36 -6.81 21.29 3.04
CA GLU A 36 -8.01 22.01 3.46
C GLU A 36 -8.40 23.15 2.51
N ASP A 37 -7.41 23.72 1.79
CA ASP A 37 -7.60 24.78 0.80
C ASP A 37 -7.86 24.22 -0.62
N GLY A 38 -7.94 22.90 -0.76
CA GLY A 38 -8.18 22.21 -2.02
C GLY A 38 -6.96 22.12 -2.94
N GLN A 39 -5.76 22.41 -2.45
CA GLN A 39 -4.52 22.28 -3.22
C GLN A 39 -4.02 20.83 -3.22
N GLU A 40 -3.54 20.36 -4.36
CA GLU A 40 -2.96 19.02 -4.50
C GLU A 40 -1.64 18.93 -3.72
N THR A 41 -1.60 18.04 -2.73
CA THR A 41 -0.43 17.79 -1.87
C THR A 41 0.29 16.50 -2.23
N ALA A 42 -0.43 15.54 -2.80
CA ALA A 42 0.11 14.26 -3.21
C ALA A 42 -0.76 13.60 -4.28
N ARG A 43 -0.17 12.69 -5.05
CA ARG A 43 -0.86 11.91 -6.08
C ARG A 43 -0.47 10.46 -6.03
N LEU A 44 -1.46 9.59 -6.07
CA LEU A 44 -1.28 8.16 -6.24
C LEU A 44 -1.13 7.85 -7.73
N LEU A 45 0.04 7.37 -8.12
CA LEU A 45 0.36 7.05 -9.51
C LEU A 45 0.07 5.58 -9.84
N GLY A 46 0.10 4.71 -8.84
CA GLY A 46 -0.25 3.30 -9.02
C GLY A 46 -0.10 2.49 -7.75
N THR A 47 -0.72 1.33 -7.75
CA THR A 47 -0.56 0.33 -6.69
C THR A 47 -0.36 -1.04 -7.29
N GLY A 48 0.41 -1.89 -6.61
CA GLY A 48 0.60 -3.28 -6.98
C GLY A 48 0.57 -4.16 -5.74
N VAL A 49 0.16 -5.41 -5.92
CA VAL A 49 0.25 -6.43 -4.88
C VAL A 49 0.95 -7.64 -5.48
N PHE A 50 1.96 -8.13 -4.76
CA PHE A 50 2.82 -9.22 -5.17
C PHE A 50 2.86 -10.22 -4.02
N VAL A 51 2.85 -11.51 -4.35
CA VAL A 51 2.98 -12.58 -3.35
C VAL A 51 4.05 -13.56 -3.83
N LYS A 52 4.87 -14.04 -2.90
CA LYS A 52 5.81 -15.13 -3.12
C LYS A 52 5.96 -15.90 -1.82
N ASP A 53 5.70 -17.21 -1.86
CA ASP A 53 5.72 -18.07 -0.70
C ASP A 53 4.81 -17.48 0.41
N ASP A 54 5.37 -17.19 1.58
CA ASP A 54 4.65 -16.61 2.71
C ASP A 54 4.83 -15.08 2.85
N VAL A 55 5.35 -14.40 1.82
CA VAL A 55 5.52 -12.94 1.78
C VAL A 55 4.52 -12.31 0.82
N LEU A 56 3.70 -11.38 1.31
CA LEU A 56 2.89 -10.50 0.48
C LEU A 56 3.43 -9.07 0.56
N VAL A 57 3.67 -8.44 -0.59
CA VAL A 57 4.17 -7.07 -0.72
C VAL A 57 3.14 -6.22 -1.45
N ARG A 58 2.74 -5.10 -0.84
CA ARG A 58 1.98 -4.04 -1.50
C ARG A 58 2.91 -2.90 -1.87
N LEU A 59 2.94 -2.58 -3.16
CA LEU A 59 3.64 -1.43 -3.73
C LEU A 59 2.69 -0.25 -3.86
N VAL A 60 3.17 0.94 -3.52
CA VAL A 60 2.51 2.22 -3.75
C VAL A 60 3.49 3.12 -4.51
N HIS A 61 3.12 3.54 -5.71
CA HIS A 61 3.84 4.53 -6.52
C HIS A 61 3.13 5.87 -6.39
N TYR A 62 3.85 6.92 -6.02
CA TYR A 62 3.23 8.19 -5.66
C TYR A 62 4.10 9.41 -5.97
N GLU A 63 3.49 10.59 -5.84
CA GLU A 63 4.12 11.91 -5.84
C GLU A 63 3.74 12.66 -4.57
N GLY A 64 4.61 13.58 -4.15
CA GLY A 64 4.37 14.41 -2.96
C GLY A 64 4.55 13.65 -1.65
N ASP A 65 3.70 13.96 -0.68
CA ASP A 65 3.77 13.41 0.67
C ASP A 65 3.16 12.01 0.80
N PHE A 66 3.98 11.04 1.24
CA PHE A 66 3.50 9.68 1.48
C PHE A 66 2.51 9.60 2.64
N ALA A 67 2.64 10.43 3.67
CA ALA A 67 1.73 10.38 4.81
C ALA A 67 0.32 10.81 4.40
N GLY A 68 0.20 11.80 3.50
CA GLY A 68 -1.04 12.14 2.80
C GLY A 68 -1.61 10.95 2.02
N ILE A 69 -0.78 10.29 1.20
CA ILE A 69 -1.20 9.11 0.41
C ILE A 69 -1.67 7.96 1.30
N ALA A 70 -0.94 7.66 2.38
CA ALA A 70 -1.29 6.57 3.29
C ALA A 70 -2.64 6.84 3.98
N ARG A 71 -2.88 8.07 4.45
CA ARG A 71 -4.18 8.47 5.01
C ARG A 71 -5.30 8.39 3.99
N HIS A 72 -5.04 8.87 2.77
CA HIS A 72 -6.01 8.84 1.67
C HIS A 72 -6.40 7.41 1.30
N LEU A 73 -5.43 6.51 1.17
CA LEU A 73 -5.67 5.08 0.94
C LEU A 73 -6.44 4.44 2.09
N ALA A 74 -6.07 4.75 3.34
CA ALA A 74 -6.74 4.22 4.52
C ALA A 74 -8.20 4.69 4.66
N GLY A 75 -8.61 5.79 4.00
CA GLY A 75 -10.00 6.24 4.00
C GLY A 75 -10.89 5.58 2.94
N GLN A 76 -10.31 4.82 2.00
CA GLN A 76 -11.06 4.25 0.87
C GLN A 76 -11.77 2.96 1.28
N ARG A 77 -13.07 2.88 0.96
CA ARG A 77 -13.92 1.73 1.34
C ARG A 77 -13.37 0.39 0.86
N HIS A 78 -12.82 0.34 -0.36
CA HIS A 78 -12.26 -0.91 -0.88
C HIS A 78 -11.01 -1.37 -0.11
N VAL A 79 -10.25 -0.44 0.49
CA VAL A 79 -9.06 -0.78 1.29
C VAL A 79 -9.51 -1.47 2.57
N HIS A 80 -10.52 -0.94 3.25
CA HIS A 80 -11.11 -1.59 4.43
C HIS A 80 -11.66 -2.99 4.12
N ILE A 81 -12.36 -3.17 3.00
CA ILE A 81 -12.90 -4.49 2.61
C ILE A 81 -11.78 -5.52 2.44
N ILE A 82 -10.67 -5.13 1.81
CA ILE A 82 -9.51 -6.02 1.62
C ILE A 82 -8.81 -6.27 2.96
N GLU A 83 -8.68 -5.24 3.79
CA GLU A 83 -8.07 -5.33 5.12
C GLU A 83 -8.82 -6.27 6.05
N ASP A 84 -10.15 -6.30 6.01
CA ASP A 84 -10.96 -7.23 6.80
C ASP A 84 -10.81 -8.67 6.27
N LYS A 85 -10.84 -8.82 4.94
CA LYS A 85 -10.78 -10.14 4.29
C LYS A 85 -9.40 -10.79 4.34
N ILE A 86 -8.32 -10.02 4.46
CA ILE A 86 -6.97 -10.59 4.52
C ILE A 86 -6.63 -11.19 5.89
N VAL A 87 -7.30 -10.75 6.97
CA VAL A 87 -6.99 -11.16 8.36
C VAL A 87 -6.83 -12.68 8.54
N PRO A 88 -7.71 -13.55 8.02
CA PRO A 88 -7.60 -14.99 8.21
C PRO A 88 -6.33 -15.60 7.60
N PHE A 89 -5.75 -14.94 6.60
CA PHE A 89 -4.60 -15.42 5.84
C PHE A 89 -3.27 -14.90 6.40
N LEU A 90 -3.27 -14.02 7.39
CA LEU A 90 -2.04 -13.49 7.98
C LEU A 90 -1.43 -14.48 8.97
N ALA A 91 -0.11 -14.65 8.90
CA ALA A 91 0.63 -15.46 9.87
C ALA A 91 0.84 -14.72 11.19
N ASP A 92 1.09 -13.40 11.11
CA ASP A 92 1.22 -12.54 12.27
C ASP A 92 -0.12 -11.88 12.59
N ALA A 93 -0.56 -12.02 13.84
CA ALA A 93 -1.77 -11.37 14.32
C ALA A 93 -1.62 -9.84 14.22
N ARG A 94 -2.60 -9.20 13.58
CA ARG A 94 -2.72 -7.75 13.56
C ARG A 94 -3.56 -7.29 14.73
N ASP A 95 -3.06 -6.36 15.53
CA ASP A 95 -3.92 -5.48 16.32
C ASP A 95 -4.20 -4.22 15.51
N THR A 96 -5.00 -4.34 14.45
CA THR A 96 -5.44 -3.22 13.59
C THR A 96 -6.82 -2.71 13.98
N ALA A 97 -7.41 -3.21 15.07
CA ALA A 97 -8.73 -2.81 15.53
C ALA A 97 -8.76 -1.36 16.07
N THR A 98 -7.58 -0.77 16.31
CA THR A 98 -7.41 0.62 16.70
C THR A 98 -6.61 1.38 15.65
N SER A 99 -6.88 2.68 15.50
CA SER A 99 -6.12 3.56 14.59
C SER A 99 -4.62 3.60 14.95
N GLU A 100 -4.29 3.49 16.24
CA GLU A 100 -2.92 3.45 16.74
C GLU A 100 -2.21 2.13 16.37
N GLY A 101 -2.88 0.99 16.59
CA GLY A 101 -2.38 -0.31 16.22
C GLY A 101 -2.21 -0.47 14.70
N PHE A 102 -3.14 0.11 13.92
CA PHE A 102 -3.02 0.21 12.47
C PHE A 102 -1.80 1.02 12.03
N ALA A 103 -1.59 2.19 12.62
CA ALA A 103 -0.43 3.02 12.31
C ALA A 103 0.89 2.35 12.74
N ALA A 104 0.92 1.68 13.90
CA ALA A 104 2.09 0.95 14.38
C ALA A 104 2.43 -0.23 13.47
N PHE A 105 1.43 -1.01 13.09
CA PHE A 105 1.56 -2.09 12.15
C PHE A 105 2.10 -1.60 10.81
N PHE A 106 1.49 -0.54 10.24
CA PHE A 106 1.95 0.03 8.98
C PHE A 106 3.41 0.48 9.06
N ARG A 107 3.80 1.20 10.13
CA ARG A 107 5.21 1.59 10.35
C ARG A 107 6.16 0.40 10.41
N ASN A 108 5.77 -0.69 11.07
CA ASN A 108 6.60 -1.89 11.23
C ASN A 108 6.65 -2.75 9.95
N SER A 109 5.59 -2.71 9.14
CA SER A 109 5.49 -3.42 7.87
C SER A 109 6.09 -2.65 6.70
N MET A 110 6.45 -1.38 6.86
CA MET A 110 7.12 -0.61 5.82
C MET A 110 8.53 -1.15 5.59
N MET A 111 8.83 -1.51 4.34
CA MET A 111 10.17 -1.92 3.94
C MET A 111 11.08 -0.69 3.87
N ARG A 112 12.34 -0.88 4.28
CA ARG A 112 13.38 0.15 4.12
C ARG A 112 13.71 0.31 2.64
N CYS A 113 13.46 1.50 2.08
CA CYS A 113 13.96 1.85 0.76
C CYS A 113 15.49 1.98 0.80
N VAL A 114 16.20 1.09 0.09
CA VAL A 114 17.67 1.15 -0.04
C VAL A 114 18.06 2.00 -1.25
N THR A 115 17.33 1.85 -2.35
CA THR A 115 17.49 2.64 -3.58
C THR A 115 16.19 2.63 -4.36
N GLN A 116 16.01 3.64 -5.20
CA GLN A 116 14.93 3.73 -6.18
C GLN A 116 15.36 4.60 -7.35
N SER A 117 14.86 4.28 -8.55
CA SER A 117 15.10 5.04 -9.77
C SER A 117 13.87 4.97 -10.66
N SER A 118 13.62 6.05 -11.39
CA SER A 118 12.58 6.17 -12.41
C SER A 118 13.19 6.78 -13.68
N SER A 119 12.50 6.67 -14.82
CA SER A 119 12.93 7.32 -16.07
C SER A 119 13.10 8.83 -15.91
N GLU A 120 12.29 9.47 -15.07
CA GLU A 120 12.36 10.91 -14.78
C GLU A 120 13.54 11.32 -13.90
N THR A 121 14.06 10.39 -13.09
CA THR A 121 15.25 10.63 -12.25
C THR A 121 16.54 10.26 -12.97
N HIS A 122 16.46 9.75 -14.21
CA HIS A 122 17.62 9.54 -15.05
C HIS A 122 18.17 10.90 -15.51
N PRO A 123 19.43 11.26 -15.22
CA PRO A 123 20.01 12.48 -15.75
C PRO A 123 20.02 12.36 -17.27
N THR A 124 19.27 13.24 -17.94
CA THR A 124 19.26 13.32 -19.39
C THR A 124 20.71 13.60 -19.82
N ARG A 125 21.36 12.64 -20.47
CA ARG A 125 22.64 12.93 -21.13
C ARG A 125 22.34 13.90 -22.26
N LEU A 126 22.74 15.15 -22.08
CA LEU A 126 22.91 16.14 -23.15
C LEU A 126 23.94 15.64 -24.16
#